data_AF-A0A3D1IHI6-F1
#
_entry.id   AF-A0A3D1IHI6-F1
#
_cell.length_a   1.000
_cell.length_b   1.000
_cell.length_c   1.000
_cell.angle_alpha   90.00
_cell.angle_beta   90.00
_cell.angle_gamma   90.00
#
_symmetry.space_group_name_H-M   'P 1'
#
loop_
_entity.id
_entity.type
_entity.pdbx_description
1 polymer ?
#
loop_
_entity_poly.entity_id
_entity_poly.type
_entity_poly.pdbx_seq_one_letter_code
_entity_poly.pdbx_strand_id
1 'polypeptide(L)'
;MSQAAIQMLRRRWGLPDAAAPVLDRFFASWAAGHTSLELSDEEATLLSQCPAVTSGSDGNGPAPLVLRGTRLQSWRLDQAETRVAARLRELAHEKVGGRPVVNGPPEPDAPDAPA
;
A
#
# COMPACT_ATOMS: atom_id res chain seq x y z
N MET A 1 3.27 16.03 20.83
CA MET A 1 3.97 14.73 20.83
C MET A 1 4.90 14.53 19.63
N SER A 2 4.68 15.21 18.49
CA SER A 2 5.49 15.04 17.25
C SER A 2 6.99 15.33 17.41
N GLN A 3 7.36 16.30 18.25
CA GLN A 3 8.75 16.74 18.45
C GLN A 3 9.71 15.60 18.83
N ALA A 4 9.32 14.69 19.73
CA ALA A 4 10.18 13.57 20.13
C ALA A 4 10.46 12.60 18.96
N ALA A 5 9.45 12.33 18.13
CA ALA A 5 9.59 11.48 16.96
C ALA A 5 10.48 12.12 15.88
N ILE A 6 10.32 13.43 15.64
CA ILE A 6 11.18 14.18 14.71
C ILE A 6 12.63 14.17 15.18
N GLN A 7 12.86 14.40 16.48
CA GLN A 7 14.22 14.34 17.05
C GLN A 7 14.84 12.95 16.94
N MET A 8 14.06 11.88 17.11
CA MET A 8 14.51 10.51 16.86
C MET A 8 14.92 10.31 15.40
N LEU A 9 14.10 10.78 14.46
CA LEU A 9 14.38 10.67 13.01
C LEU A 9 15.64 11.44 12.62
N ARG A 10 15.84 12.65 13.16
CA ARG A 10 17.08 13.43 12.98
C ARG A 10 18.31 12.68 13.48
N ARG A 11 18.27 12.15 14.71
CA ARG A 11 19.43 11.49 15.33
C ARG A 11 19.82 10.19 14.65
N ARG A 12 18.84 9.39 14.23
CA ARG A 12 19.09 8.02 13.73
C ARG A 12 19.16 7.93 12.21
N TRP A 13 18.53 8.85 11.48
CA TRP A 13 18.49 8.84 10.01
C TRP A 13 18.99 10.13 9.36
N GLY A 14 19.52 11.09 10.13
CA GLY A 14 20.07 12.32 9.57
C GLY A 14 19.03 13.19 8.85
N LEU A 15 17.78 13.16 9.31
CA LEU A 15 16.69 13.92 8.70
C LEU A 15 17.02 15.43 8.67
N PRO A 16 16.94 16.12 7.52
CA PRO A 16 17.23 17.55 7.43
C PRO A 16 16.18 18.38 8.18
N ASP A 17 16.60 19.55 8.69
CA ASP A 17 15.69 20.44 9.42
C ASP A 17 14.51 20.92 8.57
N ALA A 18 14.74 21.10 7.26
CA ALA A 18 13.72 21.47 6.28
C ALA A 18 12.56 20.45 6.17
N ALA A 19 12.78 19.18 6.54
CA ALA A 19 11.74 18.15 6.50
C ALA A 19 10.84 18.15 7.76
N ALA A 20 11.22 18.86 8.82
CA ALA A 20 10.46 18.84 10.08
C ALA A 20 9.02 19.37 9.96
N PRO A 21 8.73 20.48 9.24
CA PRO A 21 7.35 20.94 9.07
C PRO A 21 6.47 19.91 8.35
N VAL A 22 7.03 19.17 7.40
CA VAL A 22 6.32 18.10 6.68
C VAL A 22 5.98 16.96 7.64
N LEU A 23 6.95 16.56 8.48
CA LEU A 23 6.72 15.51 9.48
C LEU A 23 5.75 15.93 10.59
N ASP A 24 5.78 17.19 11.02
CA ASP A 24 4.81 17.71 11.98
C ASP A 24 3.38 17.60 11.42
N ARG A 25 3.17 17.98 10.16
CA ARG A 25 1.88 17.78 9.48
C ARG A 25 1.52 16.30 9.34
N PHE A 26 2.48 15.44 9.02
CA PHE A 26 2.24 14.00 8.93
C PHE A 26 1.77 13.43 10.28
N PHE A 27 2.44 13.77 11.38
CA PHE A 27 2.03 13.31 12.70
C PHE A 27 0.69 13.91 13.16
N ALA A 28 0.39 15.15 12.79
CA ALA A 28 -0.91 15.75 13.03
C ALA A 28 -2.04 15.04 12.25
N SER A 29 -1.80 14.76 10.97
CA SER A 29 -2.72 13.98 10.12
C SER A 29 -2.95 12.58 10.70
N TRP A 30 -1.89 11.93 11.17
CA TRP A 30 -2.00 10.61 11.81
C TRP A 30 -2.77 10.65 13.13
N ALA A 31 -2.54 11.67 13.96
CA ALA A 31 -3.32 11.87 15.18
C ALA A 31 -4.82 12.12 14.90
N ALA A 32 -5.16 12.65 13.72
CA ALA A 32 -6.54 12.79 13.24
C ALA A 32 -7.12 11.49 12.65
N GLY A 33 -6.36 10.39 12.63
CA GLY A 33 -6.80 9.07 12.16
C GLY A 33 -6.49 8.77 10.70
N HIS A 34 -5.76 9.64 10.00
CA HIS A 34 -5.34 9.36 8.63
C HIS A 34 -4.15 8.40 8.58
N THR A 35 -4.11 7.53 7.57
CA THR A 35 -3.02 6.55 7.40
C THR A 35 -1.86 7.05 6.54
N SER A 36 -2.10 8.15 5.81
CA SER A 36 -1.12 8.79 4.93
C SER A 36 -1.30 10.29 4.90
N LEU A 37 -0.26 10.99 4.44
CA LEU A 37 -0.30 12.41 4.10
C LEU A 37 0.03 12.56 2.61
N GLU A 38 -0.78 13.36 1.91
CA GLU A 38 -0.47 13.79 0.55
C GLU A 38 0.47 14.99 0.59
N LEU A 39 1.56 14.92 -0.16
CA LEU A 39 2.60 15.95 -0.21
C LEU A 39 2.52 16.75 -1.51
N SER A 40 3.13 17.94 -1.51
CA SER A 40 3.49 18.57 -2.78
C SER A 40 4.68 17.84 -3.43
N ASP A 41 4.89 18.05 -4.73
CA ASP A 41 6.03 17.49 -5.46
C ASP A 41 7.38 17.94 -4.86
N GLU A 42 7.45 19.19 -4.38
CA GLU A 42 8.65 19.74 -3.73
C GLU A 42 8.94 19.02 -2.40
N GLU A 43 7.92 18.78 -1.60
CA GLU A 43 8.02 18.07 -0.32
C GLU A 43 8.37 16.59 -0.52
N ALA A 44 7.77 15.96 -1.53
CA ALA A 44 8.10 14.60 -1.93
C ALA A 44 9.57 14.51 -2.40
N THR A 45 10.03 15.47 -3.20
CA THR A 45 11.42 15.53 -3.67
C THR A 45 12.38 15.69 -2.49
N LEU A 46 12.09 16.59 -1.55
CA LEU A 46 12.88 16.77 -0.32
C LEU A 46 12.96 15.47 0.50
N LEU A 47 11.82 14.80 0.69
CA LEU A 47 11.77 13.59 1.52
C LEU A 47 12.36 12.36 0.84
N SER A 48 12.31 12.25 -0.49
CA SER A 48 12.92 11.13 -1.22
C SER A 48 14.44 11.04 -1.06
N GLN A 49 15.09 12.16 -0.72
CA GLN A 49 16.52 12.24 -0.45
C GLN A 49 16.87 11.90 1.01
N CYS A 50 15.87 11.68 1.87
CA CYS A 50 16.07 11.44 3.30
C CYS A 50 16.27 9.95 3.58
N PRO A 51 17.30 9.53 4.33
CA PRO A 51 17.51 8.11 4.71
C PRO A 51 16.37 7.51 5.55
N ALA A 52 15.54 8.36 6.17
CA ALA A 52 14.35 7.95 6.93
C ALA A 52 13.18 7.50 6.04
N VAL A 53 13.27 7.70 4.73
CA VAL A 53 12.19 7.51 3.77
C VAL A 53 12.68 6.56 2.68
N THR A 54 11.84 5.60 2.31
CA THR A 54 12.08 4.72 1.16
C THR A 54 10.96 4.88 0.13
N SER A 55 11.27 4.65 -1.14
CA SER A 55 10.33 4.46 -2.25
C SER A 55 9.47 3.18 -2.13
N GLY A 56 9.79 2.34 -1.15
CA GLY A 56 9.10 1.11 -0.81
C GLY A 56 9.63 -0.10 -1.59
N SER A 57 9.53 -1.28 -0.98
CA SER A 57 9.98 -2.58 -1.50
C SER A 57 11.50 -2.76 -1.71
N ASP A 58 12.31 -1.73 -1.49
CA ASP A 58 13.77 -1.87 -1.54
C ASP A 58 14.24 -2.52 -0.23
N GLY A 59 14.75 -3.75 -0.31
CA GLY A 59 15.15 -4.60 0.83
C GLY A 59 16.31 -4.06 1.70
N ASN A 60 16.66 -2.78 1.58
CA ASN A 60 17.74 -2.14 2.32
C ASN A 60 17.25 -1.57 3.65
N GLY A 61 16.96 -2.45 4.61
CA GLY A 61 16.60 -2.09 5.99
C GLY A 61 15.25 -1.34 6.12
N PRO A 62 14.55 -1.46 7.25
CA PRO A 62 13.27 -0.77 7.43
C PRO A 62 13.50 0.72 7.69
N ALA A 63 13.46 1.54 6.63
CA ALA A 63 13.19 2.97 6.78
C ALA A 63 11.79 3.13 7.42
N PRO A 64 11.62 4.03 8.40
CA PRO A 64 10.37 4.15 9.14
C PRO A 64 9.20 4.69 8.30
N LEU A 65 9.51 5.46 7.25
CA LEU A 65 8.54 6.09 6.37
C LEU A 65 8.69 5.58 4.94
N VAL A 66 7.57 5.54 4.23
CA VAL A 66 7.50 5.15 2.82
C VAL A 66 6.85 6.30 2.05
N LEU A 67 7.45 6.66 0.92
CA LEU A 67 6.94 7.63 -0.03
C LEU A 67 6.62 6.93 -1.34
N ARG A 68 5.35 6.85 -1.71
CA ARG A 68 4.86 6.29 -2.99
C ARG A 68 4.33 7.43 -3.83
N GLY A 69 5.12 7.91 -4.81
CA GLY A 69 4.80 9.15 -5.50
C GLY A 69 4.83 10.33 -4.52
N THR A 70 3.69 11.00 -4.34
CA THR A 70 3.48 12.11 -3.39
C THR A 70 2.86 11.66 -2.06
N ARG A 71 2.52 10.38 -1.92
CA ARG A 71 1.87 9.85 -0.72
C ARG A 71 2.89 9.36 0.30
N LEU A 72 2.94 10.01 1.47
CA LEU A 72 3.78 9.64 2.61
C LEU A 72 2.98 8.80 3.61
N GLN A 73 3.56 7.68 4.05
CA GLN A 73 2.97 6.82 5.07
C GLN A 73 4.02 6.11 5.93
N SER A 74 3.59 5.46 7.01
CA SER A 74 4.50 4.59 7.77
C SER A 74 4.79 3.30 7.02
N TRP A 75 6.00 2.76 7.17
CA TRP A 75 6.36 1.48 6.56
C TRP A 75 5.43 0.34 6.97
N ARG A 76 4.97 0.32 8.23
CA ARG A 76 4.04 -0.70 8.72
C ARG A 76 2.70 -0.66 7.97
N LEU A 77 2.20 0.53 7.67
CA LEU A 77 0.95 0.71 6.92
C LEU A 77 1.14 0.34 5.44
N ASP A 78 2.25 0.73 4.81
CA ASP A 78 2.57 0.31 3.43
C ASP A 78 2.59 -1.21 3.29
N GLN A 79 3.19 -1.92 4.25
CA GLN A 79 3.21 -3.39 4.28
C GLN A 79 1.82 -3.99 4.46
N ALA A 80 0.99 -3.41 5.35
CA ALA A 80 -0.39 -3.88 5.55
C ALA A 80 -1.23 -3.68 4.29
N GLU A 81 -1.17 -2.51 3.67
CA GLU A 81 -1.87 -2.19 2.41
C GLU A 81 -1.41 -3.11 1.27
N THR A 82 -0.10 -3.34 1.15
CA THR A 82 0.46 -4.23 0.13
C THR A 82 -0.07 -5.67 0.28
N ARG A 83 -0.16 -6.19 1.51
CA ARG A 83 -0.71 -7.52 1.79
C ARG A 83 -2.19 -7.62 1.45
N VAL A 84 -2.98 -6.60 1.81
CA VAL A 84 -4.40 -6.54 1.46
C VAL A 84 -4.58 -6.48 -0.05
N ALA A 85 -3.83 -5.62 -0.75
CA ALA A 85 -3.88 -5.52 -2.20
C ALA A 85 -3.49 -6.82 -2.90
N ALA A 86 -2.45 -7.53 -2.41
CA ALA A 86 -2.07 -8.84 -2.92
C ALA A 86 -3.23 -9.85 -2.78
N ARG A 87 -3.83 -9.93 -1.58
CA ARG A 87 -4.95 -10.85 -1.34
C ARG A 87 -6.18 -10.53 -2.19
N LEU A 88 -6.50 -9.25 -2.37
CA LEU A 88 -7.61 -8.83 -3.24
C LEU A 88 -7.36 -9.23 -4.71
N ARG A 89 -6.12 -9.12 -5.19
CA ARG A 89 -5.76 -9.59 -6.53
C ARG A 89 -5.93 -11.10 -6.64
N GLU A 90 -5.44 -11.89 -5.68
CA GLU A 90 -5.62 -13.35 -5.68
C GLU A 90 -7.10 -13.74 -5.78
N LEU A 91 -7.95 -13.14 -4.92
CA LEU A 91 -9.39 -13.39 -4.91
C LEU A 91 -10.07 -13.01 -6.23
N ALA A 92 -9.61 -11.96 -6.90
CA ALA A 92 -10.12 -11.58 -8.21
C ALA A 92 -9.78 -12.63 -9.28
N HIS A 93 -8.56 -13.20 -9.24
CA HIS A 93 -8.15 -14.25 -10.18
C HIS A 93 -8.85 -15.60 -9.90
N GLU A 94 -9.05 -15.96 -8.63
CA GLU A 94 -9.82 -17.14 -8.23
C GLU A 94 -11.26 -17.09 -8.78
N LYS A 95 -11.90 -15.92 -8.76
CA LYS A 95 -13.26 -15.73 -9.32
C LYS A 95 -13.31 -15.85 -10.84
N VAL A 96 -12.24 -15.51 -11.56
CA VAL A 96 -12.17 -15.63 -13.03
C VAL A 96 -11.88 -17.07 -13.46
N GLY A 97 -11.22 -17.88 -12.62
CA GLY A 97 -10.94 -19.29 -12.89
C GLY A 97 -12.10 -20.27 -12.58
N GLY A 98 -13.19 -19.80 -11.96
CA GLY A 98 -14.27 -20.63 -11.43
C GLY A 98 -15.59 -20.60 -12.22
N ARG A 99 -15.61 -21.14 -13.44
CA ARG A 99 -16.69 -21.94 -14.11
C ARG A 99 -16.57 -21.86 -15.63
N PRO A 100 -16.23 -22.95 -16.34
CA PRO A 100 -16.92 -23.24 -17.58
C PRO A 100 -18.36 -23.61 -17.18
N VAL A 101 -19.35 -22.80 -17.56
CA VAL A 101 -20.71 -23.30 -17.66
C VAL A 101 -20.68 -24.33 -18.77
N VAL A 102 -20.59 -25.61 -18.40
CA VAL A 102 -20.84 -26.71 -19.32
C VAL A 102 -22.33 -26.61 -19.67
N ASN A 103 -22.63 -25.90 -20.76
CA ASN A 103 -23.86 -26.13 -21.50
C ASN A 103 -23.67 -27.49 -22.19
N GLY A 104 -23.93 -28.57 -21.45
CA GLY A 104 -24.12 -29.87 -22.07
C GLY A 104 -25.31 -29.76 -23.02
N PRO A 105 -25.23 -30.29 -24.26
CA PRO A 105 -26.39 -30.31 -25.15
C PRO A 105 -27.52 -31.10 -24.48
N PRO A 106 -28.79 -30.74 -24.68
CA PRO A 106 -29.90 -31.54 -24.17
C PRO A 106 -29.81 -32.95 -24.76
N GLU A 107 -29.91 -33.97 -23.92
CA GLU A 107 -30.02 -35.36 -24.36
C GLU A 107 -31.18 -35.49 -25.36
N PRO A 108 -30.98 -36.13 -26.52
CA PRO A 108 -32.09 -36.42 -27.41
C PRO A 108 -32.99 -37.48 -26.77
N ASP A 109 -34.30 -37.19 -26.68
CA ASP A 109 -35.33 -38.15 -26.29
C ASP A 109 -35.17 -39.45 -27.08
N ALA A 110 -35.06 -40.56 -26.35
CA ALA A 110 -34.98 -41.90 -26.94
C ALA A 110 -36.30 -42.20 -27.69
N PRO A 111 -36.26 -42.75 -28.92
CA PRO A 111 -37.47 -43.14 -29.62
C PRO A 111 -38.10 -44.39 -28.98
N ASP A 112 -39.42 -44.32 -28.76
CA ASP A 112 -40.28 -45.43 -28.36
C ASP A 112 -40.04 -46.68 -29.22
N ALA A 113 -39.90 -47.82 -28.56
CA ALA A 113 -39.80 -49.13 -29.19
C ALA A 113 -41.14 -49.52 -29.84
N PRO A 114 -41.17 -50.10 -31.05
CA PRO A 114 -42.38 -50.71 -31.58
C PRO A 114 -42.64 -52.09 -30.96
N ALA A 115 -43.93 -52.41 -30.86
CA ALA A 115 -44.55 -53.61 -30.30
C ALA A 115 -44.22 -54.92 -31.04
#